data_AF-X1QAL6-F1
#
_entry.id   AF-X1QAL6-F1
#
_cell.length_a   1.000
_cell.length_b   1.000
_cell.length_c   1.000
_cell.angle_alpha   90.00
_cell.angle_beta   90.00
_cell.angle_gamma   90.00
#
_symmetry.space_group_name_H-M   'P 1'
#
loop_
_entity.id
_entity.type
_entity.pdbx_description
1 polymer ?
#
loop_
_entity_poly.entity_id
_entity_poly.type
_entity_poly.pdbx_seq_one_letter_code
_entity_poly.pdbx_strand_id
1 'polypeptide(L)' 'MTEERVEELTTKPKPTGFTVCNCKLEVVTDPDGKKHFEATCLSKEARNELAAIFEEEAILRVNPKVILEETPVAEPK' A
#
# COMPACT_ATOMS: atom_id res chain seq x y z
N MET A 1 -27.92 2.57 7.42
CA MET A 1 -27.18 2.49 6.14
C MET A 1 -25.71 2.83 6.34
N THR A 2 -25.05 2.11 7.26
CA THR A 2 -23.65 2.35 7.63
C THR A 2 -22.85 1.05 7.69
N GLU A 3 -23.54 -0.08 7.88
CA GLU A 3 -22.94 -1.42 7.92
C GLU A 3 -22.53 -1.94 6.52
N GLU A 4 -23.27 -1.62 5.45
CA GLU A 4 -23.01 -2.15 4.10
C GLU A 4 -21.67 -1.67 3.49
N ARG A 5 -21.13 -0.53 3.95
CA ARG A 5 -19.87 0.05 3.42
C ARG A 5 -18.60 -0.61 3.98
N VAL A 6 -18.70 -1.34 5.09
CA VAL A 6 -17.52 -1.98 5.74
C VAL A 6 -17.23 -3.34 5.11
N GLU A 7 -18.26 -4.08 4.68
CA GLU A 7 -18.11 -5.37 4.00
C GLU A 7 -17.64 -5.27 2.53
N GLU A 8 -17.89 -4.15 1.85
CA GLU A 8 -17.41 -3.95 0.47
C GLU A 8 -15.87 -3.78 0.35
N LEU A 9 -15.17 -3.54 1.46
CA LEU A 9 -13.72 -3.39 1.50
C LEU A 9 -12.96 -4.70 1.75
N THR A 10 -13.65 -5.78 2.13
CA THR A 10 -13.03 -7.09 2.41
C THR A 10 -13.11 -8.07 1.23
N THR A 11 -13.93 -7.76 0.20
CA THR A 11 -14.13 -8.62 -0.99
C THR A 11 -13.24 -8.26 -2.19
N LYS A 12 -12.63 -7.07 -2.19
CA LYS A 12 -11.69 -6.67 -3.25
C LYS A 12 -10.27 -7.09 -2.84
N PRO A 13 -9.48 -7.71 -3.74
CA PRO A 13 -8.09 -8.01 -3.45
C PRO A 13 -7.38 -6.71 -3.07
N LYS A 14 -6.73 -6.68 -1.90
CA LYS A 14 -5.93 -5.53 -1.48
C LYS A 14 -4.90 -5.26 -2.58
N PRO A 15 -4.75 -4.02 -3.06
CA PRO A 15 -3.75 -3.72 -4.08
C PRO A 15 -2.37 -4.08 -3.53
N THR A 16 -1.74 -5.09 -4.12
CA THR A 16 -0.40 -5.57 -3.79
C THR A 16 0.69 -4.82 -4.55
N GLY A 17 0.32 -3.78 -5.30
CA GLY A 17 1.24 -3.02 -6.13
C GLY A 17 0.73 -1.63 -6.46
N PHE A 18 1.62 -0.80 -6.98
CA PHE A 18 1.36 0.58 -7.38
C PHE A 18 2.23 0.95 -8.59
N THR A 19 1.84 1.98 -9.33
CA THR A 19 2.60 2.47 -10.48
C THR A 19 3.27 3.79 -10.13
N VAL A 20 4.57 3.92 -10.41
CA VAL A 20 5.36 5.15 -10.27
C VAL A 20 6.32 5.26 -11.45
N CYS A 21 6.50 6.45 -12.02
CA CYS A 21 7.42 6.70 -13.14
C CYS A 21 7.28 5.72 -14.32
N ASN A 22 6.06 5.31 -14.67
CA ASN A 22 5.78 4.27 -15.68
C ASN A 22 6.39 2.87 -15.39
N CYS A 23 6.69 2.60 -14.13
CA CYS A 23 7.04 1.31 -13.60
C CYS A 23 5.91 0.80 -12.69
N LYS A 24 5.55 -0.47 -12.86
CA LYS A 24 4.63 -1.18 -11.97
C LYS A 24 5.44 -1.87 -10.88
N LEU A 25 5.24 -1.48 -9.62
CA LEU A 25 5.85 -2.09 -8.45
C LEU A 25 4.86 -3.06 -7.83
N GLU A 26 5.31 -4.28 -7.55
CA GLU A 26 4.50 -5.35 -6.95
C GLU A 26 5.21 -5.91 -5.73
N VAL A 27 4.44 -6.27 -4.70
CA VAL A 27 4.94 -6.95 -3.51
C VAL A 27 5.09 -8.43 -3.83
N VAL A 28 6.33 -8.92 -3.81
CA VAL A 28 6.68 -10.32 -4.03
C VAL A 28 7.19 -10.92 -2.73
N THR A 29 6.93 -12.21 -2.53
CA THR A 29 7.39 -12.96 -1.36
C THR A 29 8.47 -13.94 -1.79
N ASP A 30 9.65 -13.80 -1.21
CA ASP A 30 10.78 -14.71 -1.41
C ASP A 30 10.50 -16.12 -0.85
N PRO A 31 11.27 -17.14 -1.27
CA PRO A 31 11.20 -18.48 -0.67
C PRO A 31 11.42 -18.49 0.85
N ASP A 32 12.17 -17.53 1.39
CA ASP A 32 12.37 -17.32 2.83
C ASP A 32 11.18 -16.63 3.54
N GLY A 33 10.11 -16.30 2.81
CA GLY A 33 8.92 -15.62 3.34
C GLY A 33 9.07 -14.11 3.55
N LYS A 34 10.20 -13.52 3.15
CA LYS A 34 10.42 -12.06 3.18
C LYS A 34 9.68 -11.39 2.03
N LYS A 35 9.16 -10.18 2.27
CA LYS A 35 8.46 -9.40 1.25
C LYS A 35 9.36 -8.28 0.74
N HIS A 36 9.42 -8.11 -0.57
CA HIS A 36 10.12 -7.02 -1.23
C HIS A 36 9.29 -6.45 -2.39
N PHE A 37 9.69 -5.30 -2.91
CA PHE A 37 9.07 -4.69 -4.08
C PHE A 37 9.86 -5.05 -5.34
N GLU A 38 9.19 -5.59 -6.36
CA GLU A 38 9.75 -5.78 -7.70
C GLU A 38 9.14 -4.77 -8.66
N ALA A 39 9.98 -4.07 -9.43
CA ALA A 39 9.55 -3.05 -10.38
C ALA A 39 9.69 -3.55 -11.83
N THR A 40 8.58 -3.54 -12.58
CA THR A 40 8.58 -3.76 -14.02
C THR A 40 8.33 -2.43 -14.74
N CYS A 41 9.34 -1.94 -15.47
CA CYS A 41 9.29 -0.65 -16.17
C CYS A 41 9.01 -0.81 -17.67
N LEU A 42 8.19 0.08 -18.22
CA LEU A 42 7.83 0.05 -19.65
C LEU A 42 8.96 0.53 -20.58
N SER A 43 9.97 1.24 -20.06
CA SER A 43 11.04 1.83 -20.87
C SER A 43 12.34 2.02 -20.07
N LYS A 44 13.46 2.15 -20.77
CA LYS A 44 14.77 2.42 -20.16
C LYS A 44 14.78 3.75 -19.40
N GLU A 45 14.12 4.76 -19.94
CA GLU A 45 13.98 6.09 -19.31
C GLU A 45 13.23 5.98 -17.99
N ALA A 46 12.05 5.33 -17.99
CA ALA A 46 11.25 5.04 -16.79
C ALA A 46 12.07 4.33 -15.69
N ARG A 47 12.85 3.32 -16.08
CA ARG A 47 13.73 2.60 -15.15
C ARG A 47 14.82 3.51 -14.56
N ASN A 48 15.44 4.34 -15.39
CA ASN A 48 16.50 5.24 -14.93
C ASN A 48 15.94 6.32 -14.01
N GLU A 49 14.76 6.85 -14.30
CA GLU A 49 14.07 7.82 -13.43
C GLU A 49 13.71 7.19 -12.08
N LEU A 50 13.15 5.98 -12.08
CA LEU A 50 12.87 5.25 -10.84
C LEU A 50 14.16 4.94 -10.04
N ALA A 51 15.24 4.56 -10.72
CA ALA A 51 16.53 4.31 -10.09
C ALA A 51 17.09 5.58 -9.43
N ALA A 52 17.03 6.73 -10.14
CA ALA A 52 17.48 8.01 -9.60
C ALA A 52 16.74 8.39 -8.32
N ILE A 53 15.42 8.17 -8.24
CA ILE A 53 14.63 8.41 -7.03
C ILE A 53 15.13 7.57 -5.85
N PHE A 54 15.48 6.31 -6.10
CA PHE A 54 16.02 5.43 -5.05
C PHE A 54 17.47 5.74 -4.68
N GLU A 55 18.27 6.31 -5.61
CA GLU A 55 19.63 6.76 -5.34
C GLU A 55 19.68 8.07 -4.53
N GLU A 56 18.70 8.96 -4.72
CA GLU A 56 18.58 10.20 -3.95
C GLU A 56 17.97 9.94 -2.56
N GLU A 57 16.64 9.84 -2.47
CA GLU A 57 15.93 9.53 -1.23
C GLU A 57 14.46 9.14 -1.52
N ALA A 58 14.10 7.88 -1.24
CA ALA A 58 12.72 7.42 -1.35
C ALA A 58 12.07 7.28 0.04
N ILE A 59 11.09 8.15 0.34
CA ILE A 59 10.36 8.13 1.61
C ILE A 59 9.01 7.42 1.44
N LEU A 60 8.88 6.19 1.96
CA LEU A 60 7.58 5.52 2.10
C LEU A 60 6.96 5.83 3.46
N ARG A 61 5.92 6.67 3.48
CA ARG A 61 5.17 6.99 4.70
C ARG A 61 3.93 6.09 4.82
N VAL A 62 3.87 5.28 5.88
CA VAL A 62 2.67 4.52 6.22
C VAL A 62 1.84 5.34 7.19
N ASN A 63 0.79 5.99 6.67
CA ASN A 63 -0.16 6.72 7.50
C ASN A 63 -1.26 5.76 7.98
N PRO A 64 -1.39 5.49 9.29
CA PRO A 64 -2.49 4.71 9.80
C PRO A 64 -3.80 5.50 9.61
N LYS A 65 -4.77 4.95 8.88
CA LYS A 65 -6.17 5.40 8.96
C LYS A 65 -6.80 4.79 10.21
N VAL A 66 -6.37 5.21 11.40
CA VAL A 66 -7.07 4.80 12.62
C VAL A 66 -8.13 5.86 12.88
N ILE A 67 -9.38 5.56 12.49
CA ILE A 67 -10.53 6.13 13.19
C ILE A 67 -10.63 5.26 14.45
N LEU A 68 -10.09 5.75 15.57
CA LEU A 68 -10.39 5.16 16.87
C LEU A 68 -11.88 5.44 17.06
N GLU A 69 -12.75 4.48 16.76
CA GLU A 69 -14.13 4.54 17.25
C GLU A 69 -14.01 4.59 18.78
N GLU A 70 -14.22 5.78 19.35
CA GLU A 70 -14.48 5.94 20.77
C GLU A 70 -15.69 5.05 21.08
N THR A 71 -15.44 3.87 21.63
CA THR A 71 -16.51 3.07 22.23
C THR A 71 -17.15 3.95 23.29
N PRO A 72 -18.43 4.35 23.17
CA PRO A 72 -19.06 5.09 24.24
C PRO A 72 -19.08 4.16 25.46
N VAL A 73 -18.33 4.55 26.49
CA VAL A 73 -18.40 3.91 27.79
C VAL A 73 -19.84 4.07 28.25
N ALA A 74 -20.58 2.97 28.30
CA ALA A 74 -21.92 2.96 28.85
C ALA A 74 -21.85 3.47 30.30
N GLU A 75 -22.30 4.70 30.54
CA GLU A 75 -22.55 5.20 31.88
C GLU A 75 -23.69 4.36 32.50
N PRO A 76 -23.48 3.71 33.66
CA PRO A 76 -24.55 2.96 34.29
C PRO A 76 -25.45 3.91 35.07
N LYS A 77 -26.73 4.00 34.68
CA LYS A 77 -27.80 4.38 35.60
C LYS A 77 -29.16 3.83 35.17
#